data_AF-A0A060SET1-F1
#
_entry.id   AF-A0A060SET1-F1
#
_cell.length_a   1.000
_cell.length_b   1.000
_cell.length_c   1.000
_cell.angle_alpha   90.00
_cell.angle_beta   90.00
_cell.angle_gamma   90.00
#
_symmetry.space_group_name_H-M   'P 1'
#
loop_
_entity.id
_entity.type
_entity.pdbx_description
1 polymer ?
#
loop_
_entity_poly.entity_id
_entity_poly.type
_entity_poly.pdbx_seq_one_letter_code
_entity_poly.pdbx_strand_id
1 'polypeptide(L)'
;MLRSLVPRLFAPARHNQARLFSAQPASSPATRAPSEPLQPSTSTSETLSQGQSENVDPSKPLRPYHVPRNSRGSIPVYSQIRNHTKYFILLRDVQGNVEVRISRALRLSSCADLHPPSRACLPICLDTPPAPLTPATHILTRPPATSPAALPRHLHPTRLVQALMHDLQTSLFPQGSEEAARLKISLDRRQRIVLSGGRWKNQVVEWLVQRGF
;
A
#
# COMPACT_ATOMS: atom_id res chain seq x y z
N MET A 1 43.09 37.47 -23.95
CA MET A 1 43.67 36.40 -24.79
C MET A 1 43.32 35.08 -24.12
N LEU A 2 42.63 34.08 -24.65
CA LEU A 2 42.02 33.74 -25.94
C LEU A 2 41.02 32.59 -25.62
N ARG A 3 39.85 32.60 -26.26
CA ARG A 3 39.06 31.45 -26.80
C ARG A 3 38.98 30.18 -25.91
N SER A 4 37.81 29.67 -25.57
CA SER A 4 37.07 28.88 -26.55
C SER A 4 35.63 28.60 -26.12
N LEU A 5 34.71 29.07 -26.96
CA LEU A 5 33.32 28.62 -27.09
C LEU A 5 33.30 27.32 -27.89
N VAL A 6 32.72 26.24 -27.37
CA VAL A 6 32.15 25.19 -28.22
C VAL A 6 30.83 24.70 -27.63
N PRO A 7 29.69 24.98 -28.27
CA PRO A 7 28.41 24.37 -27.95
C PRO A 7 28.30 23.03 -28.68
N ARG A 8 28.22 21.91 -27.96
CA ARG A 8 27.89 20.61 -28.55
C ARG A 8 26.37 20.40 -28.54
N LEU A 9 25.73 20.91 -29.58
CA LEU A 9 24.41 20.48 -30.03
C LEU A 9 24.49 19.02 -30.47
N PHE A 10 24.06 18.08 -29.62
CA PHE A 10 23.77 16.72 -30.05
C PHE A 10 22.25 16.59 -30.23
N ALA A 11 21.81 16.68 -31.48
CA ALA A 11 20.49 16.25 -31.90
C ALA A 11 20.48 14.72 -32.08
N PRO A 12 19.54 13.97 -31.48
CA PRO A 12 19.37 12.57 -31.82
C PRO A 12 18.62 12.44 -33.15
N ALA A 13 19.24 11.68 -34.07
CA ALA A 13 18.69 11.29 -35.36
C ALA A 13 17.34 10.57 -35.20
N ARG A 14 16.31 11.10 -35.84
CA ARG A 14 15.03 10.42 -36.03
C ARG A 14 15.22 9.31 -37.07
N HIS A 15 15.43 8.08 -36.61
CA HIS A 15 15.37 6.90 -37.47
C HIS A 15 13.89 6.58 -37.73
N ASN A 16 13.41 7.04 -38.87
CA ASN A 16 12.06 6.81 -39.36
C ASN A 16 12.05 5.44 -40.07
N GLN A 17 11.78 4.36 -39.33
CA GLN A 17 11.55 3.06 -39.96
C GLN A 17 10.17 3.06 -40.60
N ALA A 18 10.16 3.28 -41.92
CA ALA A 18 9.04 2.96 -42.78
C ALA A 18 8.72 1.47 -42.64
N ARG A 19 7.72 1.14 -41.82
CA ARG A 19 7.10 -0.18 -41.84
C ARG A 19 6.29 -0.28 -43.14
N LEU A 20 6.85 -1.03 -44.08
CA LEU A 20 6.14 -1.65 -45.19
C LEU A 20 4.96 -2.45 -44.61
N PHE A 21 3.76 -1.88 -44.67
CA PHE A 21 2.53 -2.61 -44.46
C PHE A 21 2.27 -3.43 -45.73
N SER A 22 2.51 -4.73 -45.64
CA SER A 22 1.98 -5.69 -46.60
C SER A 22 0.46 -5.62 -46.56
N ALA A 23 -0.13 -5.20 -47.67
CA ALA A 23 -1.56 -5.25 -47.91
C ALA A 23 -2.05 -6.70 -47.82
N GLN A 24 -2.98 -6.99 -46.90
CA GLN A 24 -3.76 -8.22 -46.98
C GLN A 24 -4.90 -8.02 -48.00
N PRO A 25 -5.17 -9.03 -48.84
CA PRO A 25 -6.26 -8.97 -49.81
C PRO A 25 -7.62 -9.01 -49.10
N ALA A 26 -8.48 -8.08 -49.50
CA ALA A 26 -9.89 -8.05 -49.17
C ALA A 26 -10.61 -9.25 -49.78
N SER A 27 -11.24 -10.08 -48.95
CA SER A 27 -12.25 -11.05 -49.37
C SER A 27 -13.63 -10.60 -48.88
N SER A 28 -14.27 -9.83 -49.76
CA SER A 28 -15.67 -9.89 -50.21
C SER A 28 -16.88 -9.79 -49.26
N PRO A 29 -18.04 -9.36 -49.81
CA PRO A 29 -19.14 -8.74 -49.08
C PRO A 29 -20.45 -9.55 -49.06
N ALA A 30 -21.43 -8.96 -48.39
CA ALA A 30 -22.88 -9.15 -48.52
C ALA A 30 -23.56 -10.28 -47.71
N THR A 31 -24.44 -9.89 -46.78
CA THR A 31 -25.90 -10.09 -46.90
C THR A 31 -26.63 -9.18 -45.90
N ARG A 32 -27.86 -8.84 -46.26
CA ARG A 32 -28.63 -7.62 -46.01
C ARG A 32 -29.87 -7.96 -45.17
N ALA A 33 -30.18 -7.11 -44.17
CA ALA A 33 -31.50 -6.80 -43.57
C ALA A 33 -32.23 -7.91 -42.76
N PRO A 34 -33.22 -7.60 -41.87
CA PRO A 34 -33.98 -6.34 -41.73
C PRO A 34 -34.11 -5.75 -40.31
N SER A 35 -34.64 -4.52 -40.33
CA SER A 35 -35.04 -3.64 -39.24
C SER A 35 -35.96 -4.29 -38.21
N GLU A 36 -35.63 -4.16 -36.93
CA GLU A 36 -36.52 -4.50 -35.81
C GLU A 36 -36.88 -3.21 -35.03
N PRO A 37 -38.17 -2.99 -34.73
CA PRO A 37 -38.69 -1.69 -34.29
C PRO A 37 -38.31 -1.32 -32.86
N LEU A 38 -38.12 -0.01 -32.69
CA LEU A 38 -38.02 0.71 -31.43
C LEU A 38 -39.13 0.29 -30.45
N GLN A 39 -38.76 -0.36 -29.35
CA GLN A 39 -39.61 -0.45 -28.16
C GLN A 39 -39.19 0.60 -27.11
N PRO A 40 -40.14 1.43 -26.64
CA PRO A 40 -39.90 2.38 -25.57
C PRO A 40 -40.09 1.76 -24.18
N SER A 41 -39.26 2.22 -23.25
CA SER A 41 -39.49 2.28 -21.79
C SER A 41 -39.70 0.96 -21.02
N THR A 42 -38.67 0.56 -20.29
CA THR A 42 -38.83 -0.02 -18.95
C THR A 42 -37.92 0.71 -17.97
N SER A 43 -38.57 1.49 -17.12
CA SER A 43 -38.07 2.09 -15.89
C SER A 43 -37.36 1.00 -15.07
N THR A 44 -36.03 0.96 -15.15
CA THR A 44 -35.24 0.12 -14.26
C THR A 44 -35.10 0.89 -12.96
N SER A 45 -35.90 0.47 -11.99
CA SER A 45 -35.94 0.95 -10.63
C SER A 45 -34.54 1.19 -10.07
N GLU A 46 -34.37 2.36 -9.47
CA GLU A 46 -33.34 2.66 -8.48
C GLU A 46 -33.37 1.59 -7.39
N THR A 47 -32.61 0.51 -7.58
CA THR A 47 -32.17 -0.30 -6.45
C THR A 47 -31.12 0.54 -5.75
N LEU A 48 -31.55 1.28 -4.72
CA LEU A 48 -30.69 1.78 -3.66
C LEU A 48 -29.81 0.62 -3.21
N SER A 49 -28.57 0.60 -3.71
CA SER A 49 -27.47 -0.20 -3.17
C SER A 49 -27.11 0.38 -1.81
N GLN A 50 -27.99 0.15 -0.84
CA GLN A 50 -27.67 0.19 0.58
C GLN A 50 -26.49 -0.75 0.81
N GLY A 51 -25.52 -0.27 1.59
CA GLY A 51 -24.25 -0.89 1.81
C GLY A 51 -24.37 -2.40 2.01
N GLN A 52 -23.66 -3.14 1.16
CA GLN A 52 -23.24 -4.49 1.51
C GLN A 52 -22.43 -4.34 2.80
N SER A 53 -23.11 -4.46 3.93
CA SER A 53 -22.52 -4.68 5.22
C SER A 53 -21.75 -5.98 5.04
N GLU A 54 -20.44 -5.83 4.82
CA GLU A 54 -19.52 -6.95 4.75
C GLU A 54 -19.87 -7.87 5.91
N ASN A 55 -20.23 -9.11 5.60
CA ASN A 55 -20.38 -10.15 6.59
C ASN A 55 -18.94 -10.45 7.02
N VAL A 56 -18.40 -9.57 7.88
CA VAL A 56 -17.01 -9.60 8.32
C VAL A 56 -16.89 -10.86 9.15
N ASP A 57 -16.33 -11.88 8.52
CA ASP A 57 -15.97 -13.11 9.19
C ASP A 57 -15.13 -12.73 10.44
N PRO A 58 -15.67 -12.94 11.66
CA PRO A 58 -15.05 -12.45 12.89
C PRO A 58 -13.69 -13.13 13.16
N SER A 59 -13.36 -14.19 12.41
CA SER A 59 -12.06 -14.86 12.48
C SER A 59 -10.94 -14.10 11.77
N LYS A 60 -11.25 -13.14 10.88
CA LYS A 60 -10.21 -12.42 10.14
C LYS A 60 -9.54 -11.38 11.03
N PRO A 61 -8.19 -11.41 11.16
CA PRO A 61 -7.48 -10.45 11.99
C PRO A 61 -7.70 -9.04 11.46
N LEU A 62 -8.12 -8.14 12.36
CA LEU A 62 -8.37 -6.74 12.06
C LEU A 62 -7.07 -6.07 11.57
N ARG A 63 -6.98 -5.80 10.26
CA ARG A 63 -5.81 -5.17 9.65
C ARG A 63 -5.89 -3.65 9.80
N PRO A 64 -4.75 -2.96 10.01
CA PRO A 64 -4.71 -1.50 10.12
C PRO A 64 -5.01 -0.76 8.80
N TYR A 65 -5.16 -1.50 7.69
CA TYR A 65 -5.44 -0.98 6.36
C TYR A 65 -6.57 -1.79 5.71
N HIS A 66 -7.30 -1.14 4.81
CA HIS A 66 -8.42 -1.68 4.05
C HIS A 66 -8.30 -1.24 2.59
N VAL A 67 -8.66 -2.12 1.66
CA VAL A 67 -8.66 -1.83 0.22
C VAL A 67 -10.07 -2.07 -0.30
N PRO A 68 -10.90 -1.02 -0.44
CA PRO A 68 -12.27 -1.16 -0.92
C PRO A 68 -12.26 -1.61 -2.39
N ARG A 69 -13.22 -2.47 -2.71
CA ARG A 69 -13.53 -2.81 -4.10
C ARG A 69 -14.23 -1.63 -4.78
N ASN A 70 -14.06 -1.52 -6.09
CA ASN A 70 -14.79 -0.52 -6.86
C ASN A 70 -16.26 -0.90 -7.05
N SER A 71 -17.05 -0.03 -7.68
CA SER A 71 -18.47 -0.27 -7.98
C SER A 71 -18.75 -1.49 -8.86
N ARG A 72 -17.72 -2.05 -9.50
CA ARG A 72 -17.79 -3.30 -10.30
C ARG A 72 -17.36 -4.52 -9.50
N GLY A 73 -17.12 -4.39 -8.19
CA GLY A 73 -16.67 -5.47 -7.32
C GLY A 73 -15.21 -5.91 -7.54
N SER A 74 -14.41 -5.14 -8.27
CA SER A 74 -13.00 -5.47 -8.55
C SER A 74 -12.04 -4.66 -7.68
N ILE A 75 -10.92 -5.29 -7.34
CA ILE A 75 -9.85 -4.66 -6.56
C ILE A 75 -9.15 -3.61 -7.44
N PRO A 76 -8.93 -2.38 -6.95
CA PRO A 76 -8.42 -1.26 -7.73
C PRO A 76 -6.90 -1.35 -8.02
N VAL A 77 -6.48 -2.42 -8.69
CA VAL A 77 -5.11 -2.69 -9.16
C VAL A 77 -5.02 -2.40 -10.67
N TYR A 78 -4.20 -1.42 -11.04
CA TYR A 78 -4.02 -1.00 -12.42
C TYR A 78 -2.58 -1.20 -12.88
N SER A 79 -2.39 -1.61 -14.13
CA SER A 79 -1.08 -1.62 -14.78
C SER A 79 -0.91 -0.36 -15.62
N GLN A 80 0.23 0.31 -15.52
CA GLN A 80 0.60 1.45 -16.34
C GLN A 80 1.95 1.19 -17.01
N ILE A 81 2.05 1.48 -18.31
CA ILE A 81 3.31 1.42 -19.05
C ILE A 81 3.79 2.85 -19.28
N ARG A 82 5.03 3.16 -18.91
CA ARG A 82 5.68 4.43 -19.27
C ARG A 82 6.89 4.15 -20.13
N ASN A 83 7.15 5.04 -21.09
CA ASN A 83 8.28 4.95 -22.01
C ASN A 83 8.34 3.59 -22.75
N HIS A 84 7.17 2.98 -23.02
CA HIS A 84 6.98 1.66 -23.67
C HIS A 84 7.69 0.44 -23.03
N THR A 85 8.51 0.66 -22.01
CA THR A 85 9.43 -0.35 -21.45
C THR A 85 9.23 -0.56 -19.97
N LYS A 86 8.82 0.48 -19.23
CA LYS A 86 8.69 0.43 -17.77
C LYS A 86 7.26 0.12 -17.38
N TYR A 87 7.09 -1.03 -16.70
CA TYR A 87 5.82 -1.45 -16.13
C TYR A 87 5.72 -0.94 -14.69
N PHE A 88 4.59 -0.31 -14.40
CA PHE A 88 4.18 0.13 -13.07
C PHE A 88 2.85 -0.52 -12.72
N ILE A 89 2.68 -0.86 -11.46
CA ILE A 89 1.40 -1.29 -10.92
C ILE A 89 0.97 -0.24 -9.91
N LEU A 90 -0.25 0.24 -10.07
CA LEU A 90 -0.85 1.26 -9.23
C LEU A 90 -1.95 0.58 -8.41
N LEU A 91 -1.76 0.51 -7.11
CA LEU A 91 -2.82 0.18 -6.18
C LEU A 91 -3.46 1.48 -5.69
N ARG A 92 -4.76 1.64 -5.97
CA ARG A 92 -5.53 2.83 -5.58
C ARG A 92 -6.39 2.56 -4.36
N ASP A 93 -6.91 3.65 -3.81
CA ASP A 93 -7.96 3.67 -2.79
C ASP A 93 -7.61 2.88 -1.52
N VAL A 94 -6.32 2.72 -1.21
CA VAL A 94 -5.88 2.14 0.06
C VAL A 94 -6.29 3.08 1.19
N GLN A 95 -7.20 2.62 2.04
CA GLN A 95 -7.68 3.34 3.20
C GLN A 95 -7.05 2.79 4.46
N GLY A 96 -6.82 3.66 5.44
CA GLY A 96 -6.49 3.25 6.78
C GLY A 96 -7.75 2.81 7.52
N ASN A 97 -7.72 1.65 8.19
CA ASN A 97 -8.83 1.28 9.05
C ASN A 97 -8.76 2.13 10.34
N VAL A 98 -9.66 3.13 10.43
CA VAL A 98 -9.74 4.03 11.58
C VAL A 98 -10.27 3.29 12.82
N GLU A 99 -11.09 2.26 12.65
CA GLU A 99 -11.73 1.51 13.73
C GLU A 99 -10.75 0.68 14.57
N VAL A 100 -9.71 0.11 13.96
CA VAL A 100 -8.62 -0.56 14.69
C VAL A 100 -7.99 0.38 15.73
N ARG A 101 -8.01 1.70 15.48
CA ARG A 101 -7.48 2.69 16.42
C ARG A 101 -8.39 2.86 17.63
N ILE A 102 -9.71 2.85 17.43
CA ILE A 102 -10.69 3.04 18.50
C ILE A 102 -10.62 1.84 19.45
N SER A 103 -10.64 0.61 18.92
CA SER A 103 -10.62 -0.60 19.74
C SER A 103 -9.32 -0.79 20.54
N ARG A 104 -8.16 -0.37 19.99
CA ARG A 104 -6.88 -0.46 20.72
C ARG A 104 -6.71 0.65 21.75
N ALA A 105 -7.18 1.87 21.46
CA ALA A 105 -7.17 2.96 22.44
C ALA A 105 -8.13 2.68 23.61
N LEU A 106 -9.32 2.14 23.33
CA LEU A 106 -10.28 1.76 24.37
C LEU A 106 -9.75 0.61 25.26
N ARG A 107 -9.06 -0.39 24.69
CA ARG A 107 -8.40 -1.43 25.50
C ARG A 107 -7.28 -0.90 26.38
N LEU A 108 -6.49 0.07 25.90
CA LEU A 108 -5.43 0.68 26.72
C LEU A 108 -5.99 1.61 27.81
N SER A 109 -7.14 2.25 27.56
CA SER A 109 -7.80 3.11 28.55
C SER A 109 -8.49 2.32 29.66
N SER A 110 -8.93 1.09 29.41
CA SER A 110 -9.68 0.29 30.38
C SER A 110 -8.81 -0.35 31.48
N CYS A 111 -7.48 -0.32 31.37
CA CYS A 111 -6.58 -0.87 32.39
C CYS A 111 -5.99 0.20 33.34
N ALA A 112 -6.32 1.47 33.18
CA ALA A 112 -5.68 2.56 33.93
C ALA A 112 -6.31 2.85 35.32
N ASP A 113 -7.51 2.34 35.62
CA ASP A 113 -8.30 2.86 36.75
C ASP A 113 -8.58 1.92 37.92
N LEU A 114 -7.99 0.72 37.97
CA LEU A 114 -8.17 -0.13 39.15
C LEU A 114 -6.84 -0.68 39.66
N HIS A 115 -6.49 -0.19 40.86
CA HIS A 115 -5.50 -0.68 41.83
C HIS A 115 -4.06 -0.12 41.76
N PRO A 116 -3.74 0.92 42.56
CA PRO A 116 -2.62 0.84 43.48
C PRO A 116 -3.04 0.00 44.69
N PRO A 117 -2.31 -1.08 45.02
CA PRO A 117 -1.86 -1.11 46.39
C PRO A 117 -0.49 -1.78 46.58
N SER A 118 0.23 -1.15 47.50
CA SER A 118 1.13 -1.79 48.45
C SER A 118 2.44 -2.36 47.93
N ARG A 119 3.44 -1.47 47.99
CA ARG A 119 4.75 -1.76 48.60
C ARG A 119 4.64 -2.85 49.70
N ALA A 120 5.13 -4.04 49.40
CA ALA A 120 5.61 -5.10 50.30
C ALA A 120 5.80 -6.34 49.41
N CYS A 121 6.90 -7.09 49.32
CA CYS A 121 8.15 -7.23 50.07
C CYS A 121 9.19 -7.89 49.13
N LEU A 122 10.48 -7.70 49.43
CA LEU A 122 11.68 -8.33 48.84
C LEU A 122 11.69 -9.87 49.06
N PRO A 123 12.54 -10.70 48.41
CA PRO A 123 13.98 -10.79 48.75
C PRO A 123 14.96 -11.07 47.60
N ILE A 124 16.11 -10.40 47.70
CA ILE A 124 17.49 -10.89 47.59
C ILE A 124 17.64 -12.37 47.15
N CYS A 125 18.33 -12.60 46.02
CA CYS A 125 19.32 -13.66 45.76
C CYS A 125 20.23 -13.14 44.62
N LEU A 126 21.36 -12.49 44.92
CA LEU A 126 22.71 -13.09 44.94
C LEU A 126 22.91 -14.20 43.89
N ASP A 127 23.61 -13.90 42.79
CA ASP A 127 25.02 -14.26 42.58
C ASP A 127 25.42 -13.89 41.14
N THR A 128 26.30 -12.89 40.97
CA THR A 128 26.89 -12.60 39.65
C THR A 128 28.34 -12.13 39.87
N PRO A 129 29.32 -12.78 39.22
CA PRO A 129 30.73 -12.56 39.49
C PRO A 129 31.25 -11.19 39.02
N PRO A 130 32.33 -10.68 39.64
CA PRO A 130 32.85 -9.34 39.41
C PRO A 130 33.60 -9.24 38.07
N ALA A 131 33.17 -8.32 37.21
CA ALA A 131 33.93 -7.87 36.05
C ALA A 131 34.72 -6.58 36.40
N PRO A 132 35.92 -6.39 35.82
CA PRO A 132 36.89 -5.38 36.24
C PRO A 132 36.44 -3.93 35.97
N LEU A 133 36.79 -3.10 36.94
CA LEU A 133 36.42 -1.70 37.11
C LEU A 133 36.99 -0.82 35.99
N THR A 134 36.12 -0.04 35.35
CA THR A 134 36.48 1.19 34.65
C THR A 134 35.87 2.37 35.40
N PRO A 135 36.57 3.52 35.56
CA PRO A 135 36.08 4.64 36.35
C PRO A 135 34.99 5.40 35.57
N ALA A 136 33.72 5.10 35.90
CA ALA A 136 32.56 5.83 35.41
C ALA A 136 32.34 7.11 36.24
N THR A 137 32.54 8.26 35.61
CA THR A 137 32.14 9.57 36.11
C THR A 137 30.60 9.66 36.08
N HIS A 138 29.96 9.51 37.23
CA HIS A 138 28.50 9.62 37.37
C HIS A 138 28.08 11.10 37.50
N ILE A 139 27.77 11.74 36.36
CA ILE A 139 26.97 12.98 36.37
C ILE A 139 25.51 12.59 36.55
N LEU A 140 25.02 12.76 37.77
CA LEU A 140 23.62 12.57 38.19
C LEU A 140 22.73 13.62 37.51
N THR A 141 22.37 13.37 36.25
CA THR A 141 21.45 14.23 35.50
C THR A 141 20.02 13.83 35.85
N ARG A 142 19.40 14.68 36.66
CA ARG A 142 18.00 14.62 37.09
C ARG A 142 17.07 14.44 35.88
N PRO A 143 16.22 13.40 35.83
CA PRO A 143 15.25 13.24 34.74
C PRO A 143 14.21 14.38 34.81
N PRO A 144 14.00 15.14 33.73
CA PRO A 144 12.98 16.17 33.70
C PRO A 144 11.59 15.55 33.82
N ALA A 145 10.74 16.19 34.62
CA ALA A 145 9.39 15.77 34.93
C ALA A 145 8.62 15.36 33.66
N THR A 146 8.14 14.12 33.68
CA THR A 146 7.32 13.51 32.64
C THR A 146 6.05 14.33 32.44
N SER A 147 6.06 15.16 31.40
CA SER A 147 4.92 15.96 30.96
C SER A 147 3.74 15.04 30.64
N PRO A 148 2.51 15.35 31.10
CA PRO A 148 1.36 14.49 30.91
C PRO A 148 1.11 14.23 29.42
N ALA A 149 0.95 12.95 29.12
CA ALA A 149 0.64 12.33 27.84
C ALA A 149 -0.18 13.23 26.90
N ALA A 150 0.52 13.94 26.02
CA ALA A 150 -0.10 14.56 24.86
C ALA A 150 -0.64 13.42 23.98
N LEU A 151 -1.96 13.18 24.05
CA LEU A 151 -2.67 12.25 23.19
C LEU A 151 -2.16 12.41 21.75
N PRO A 152 -1.72 11.33 21.07
CA PRO A 152 -1.14 11.41 19.73
C PRO A 152 -2.22 11.89 18.74
N ARG A 153 -2.27 13.21 18.57
CA ARG A 153 -3.16 13.89 17.64
C ARG A 153 -2.73 13.47 16.24
N HIS A 154 -3.63 12.76 15.56
CA HIS A 154 -3.53 12.39 14.15
C HIS A 154 -2.34 11.49 13.80
N LEU A 155 -2.54 10.16 13.87
CA LEU A 155 -1.66 9.26 13.11
C LEU A 155 -1.95 9.56 11.65
N HIS A 156 -0.90 10.00 10.96
CA HIS A 156 -0.97 10.34 9.56
C HIS A 156 -1.46 9.13 8.74
N PRO A 157 -2.35 9.33 7.76
CA PRO A 157 -2.83 8.25 6.88
C PRO A 157 -1.67 7.51 6.19
N THR A 158 -0.53 8.19 6.01
CA THR A 158 0.70 7.61 5.47
C THR A 158 1.22 6.41 6.27
N ARG A 159 1.07 6.36 7.59
CA ARG A 159 1.58 5.23 8.40
C ARG A 159 0.82 3.92 8.14
N LEU A 160 -0.47 4.00 7.81
CA LEU A 160 -1.29 2.81 7.56
C LEU A 160 -1.00 2.24 6.16
N VAL A 161 -0.82 3.14 5.18
CA VAL A 161 -0.39 2.73 3.83
C VAL A 161 1.03 2.13 3.86
N GLN A 162 1.91 2.64 4.73
CA GLN A 162 3.25 2.05 4.95
C GLN A 162 3.19 0.62 5.49
N ALA A 163 2.23 0.30 6.36
CA ALA A 163 2.05 -1.08 6.84
C ALA A 163 1.67 -2.03 5.70
N LEU A 164 0.74 -1.63 4.82
CA LEU A 164 0.42 -2.41 3.61
C LEU A 164 1.63 -2.56 2.69
N MET A 165 2.43 -1.49 2.50
CA MET A 165 3.65 -1.55 1.71
C MET A 165 4.64 -2.57 2.28
N HIS A 166 4.84 -2.58 3.60
CA HIS A 166 5.72 -3.53 4.27
C HIS A 166 5.22 -4.97 4.14
N ASP A 167 3.92 -5.20 4.29
CA ASP A 167 3.32 -6.52 4.13
C ASP A 167 3.43 -7.05 2.69
N LEU A 168 3.29 -6.16 1.70
CA LEU A 168 3.55 -6.48 0.30
C LEU A 168 5.03 -6.84 0.08
N GLN A 169 5.98 -6.08 0.61
CA GLN A 169 7.41 -6.39 0.45
C GLN A 169 7.79 -7.74 1.06
N THR A 170 7.21 -8.09 2.20
CA THR A 170 7.58 -9.28 2.97
C THR A 170 6.87 -10.54 2.51
N SER A 171 5.65 -10.45 2.00
CA SER A 171 4.80 -11.62 1.73
C SER A 171 4.33 -11.78 0.29
N LEU A 172 4.57 -10.80 -0.60
CA LEU A 172 4.20 -10.95 -2.02
C LEU A 172 5.11 -11.97 -2.73
N PHE A 173 6.39 -12.02 -2.36
CA PHE A 173 7.37 -12.94 -2.92
C PHE A 173 8.24 -13.54 -1.82
N PRO A 174 8.75 -14.78 -2.01
CA PRO A 174 9.67 -15.39 -1.06
C PRO A 174 10.98 -14.60 -1.00
N GLN A 175 11.57 -14.53 0.20
CA GLN A 175 12.85 -13.85 0.41
C GLN A 175 13.94 -14.53 -0.42
N GLY A 176 14.76 -13.73 -1.12
CA GLY A 176 15.83 -14.22 -1.98
C GLY A 176 15.42 -14.56 -3.43
N SER A 177 14.13 -14.44 -3.77
CA SER A 177 13.69 -14.56 -5.17
C SER A 177 14.16 -13.39 -6.04
N GLU A 178 14.39 -13.64 -7.33
CA GLU A 178 14.75 -12.57 -8.27
C GLU A 178 13.62 -11.53 -8.39
N GLU A 179 12.37 -11.98 -8.27
CA GLU A 179 11.19 -11.12 -8.26
C GLU A 179 11.21 -10.15 -7.09
N ALA A 180 11.54 -10.64 -5.88
CA ALA A 180 11.70 -9.79 -4.70
C ALA A 180 12.85 -8.79 -4.86
N ALA A 181 13.96 -9.20 -5.47
CA ALA A 181 15.11 -8.32 -5.73
C ALA A 181 14.76 -7.18 -6.71
N ARG A 182 13.89 -7.44 -7.69
CA ARG A 182 13.43 -6.44 -8.66
C ARG A 182 12.29 -5.57 -8.13
N LEU A 183 11.57 -6.03 -7.11
CA LEU A 183 10.43 -5.34 -6.50
C LEU A 183 10.83 -4.03 -5.83
N LYS A 184 10.42 -2.93 -6.46
CA LYS A 184 10.51 -1.59 -5.87
C LYS A 184 9.11 -1.03 -5.62
N ILE A 185 8.78 -0.80 -4.35
CA ILE A 185 7.51 -0.21 -3.92
C ILE A 185 7.76 1.24 -3.48
N SER A 186 6.91 2.15 -3.94
CA SER A 186 6.96 3.58 -3.58
C SER A 186 5.56 4.12 -3.32
N LEU A 187 5.47 5.15 -2.47
CA LEU A 187 4.24 5.87 -2.22
C LEU A 187 4.22 7.18 -3.02
N ASP A 188 3.19 7.38 -3.83
CA ASP A 188 2.99 8.63 -4.56
C ASP A 188 2.38 9.72 -3.65
N ARG A 189 2.49 10.99 -4.07
CA ARG A 189 1.91 12.16 -3.35
C ARG A 189 0.41 12.04 -3.10
N ARG A 190 -0.29 11.31 -3.97
CA ARG A 190 -1.73 11.00 -3.86
C ARG A 190 -2.02 9.76 -2.99
N GLN A 191 -1.06 9.31 -2.18
CA GLN A 191 -1.17 8.13 -1.31
C GLN A 191 -1.50 6.83 -2.06
N ARG A 192 -1.03 6.72 -3.31
CA ARG A 192 -1.16 5.50 -4.12
C ARG A 192 0.11 4.68 -3.99
N ILE A 193 -0.03 3.37 -3.84
CA ILE A 193 1.13 2.47 -3.84
C ILE A 193 1.49 2.19 -5.29
N VAL A 194 2.74 2.46 -5.64
CA VAL A 194 3.31 2.24 -6.96
C VAL A 194 4.37 1.15 -6.85
N LEU A 195 4.12 0.01 -7.48
CA LEU A 195 5.09 -1.08 -7.62
C LEU A 195 5.75 -0.98 -9.00
N SER A 196 7.05 -1.22 -9.05
CA SER A 196 7.86 -1.16 -10.27
C SER A 196 8.90 -2.26 -10.27
N GLY A 197 9.33 -2.69 -11.46
CA GLY A 197 10.33 -3.74 -11.64
C GLY A 197 9.80 -5.05 -12.25
N GLY A 198 8.52 -5.12 -12.61
CA GLY A 198 7.95 -6.30 -13.26
C GLY A 198 6.47 -6.20 -13.60
N ARG A 199 5.92 -7.30 -14.11
CA ARG A 199 4.49 -7.47 -14.45
C ARG A 199 3.75 -8.29 -13.39
N TRP A 200 3.69 -7.77 -12.17
CA TRP A 200 3.13 -8.47 -11.00
C TRP A 200 1.63 -8.23 -10.74
N LYS A 201 0.87 -7.73 -11.73
CA LYS A 201 -0.53 -7.34 -11.50
C LYS A 201 -1.36 -8.50 -10.95
N ASN A 202 -1.23 -9.67 -11.56
CA ASN A 202 -2.03 -10.83 -11.22
C ASN A 202 -1.66 -11.35 -9.82
N GLN A 203 -0.36 -11.40 -9.49
CA GLN A 203 0.14 -11.82 -8.18
C GLN A 203 -0.34 -10.89 -7.07
N VAL A 204 -0.35 -9.57 -7.31
CA VAL A 204 -0.87 -8.59 -6.35
C VAL A 204 -2.37 -8.76 -6.14
N VAL A 205 -3.13 -8.99 -7.20
CA VAL A 205 -4.59 -9.23 -7.09
C VAL A 205 -4.85 -10.52 -6.32
N GLU A 206 -4.19 -11.60 -6.67
CA GLU A 206 -4.31 -12.91 -6.00
C GLU A 206 -3.94 -12.80 -4.53
N TRP A 207 -2.83 -12.13 -4.21
CA TRP A 207 -2.41 -11.86 -2.83
C TRP A 207 -3.47 -11.07 -2.06
N LEU A 208 -4.05 -10.03 -2.66
CA LEU A 208 -5.11 -9.24 -2.01
C LEU A 208 -6.38 -10.08 -1.78
N VAL A 209 -6.81 -10.87 -2.76
CA VAL A 209 -7.95 -11.79 -2.61
C VAL A 209 -7.70 -12.81 -1.51
N GLN A 210 -6.49 -13.40 -1.46
CA GLN A 210 -6.10 -14.37 -0.44
C GLN A 210 -6.12 -13.77 0.97
N ARG A 211 -5.75 -12.48 1.10
CA ARG A 211 -5.84 -11.74 2.38
C ARG A 211 -7.27 -11.33 2.74
N GLY A 212 -8.22 -11.48 1.82
CA GLY A 212 -9.64 -11.23 2.02
C GLY A 212 -10.11 -9.81 1.70
N PHE A 213 -9.43 -9.11 0.77
CA PHE A 213 -9.86 -7.83 0.22
C PHE A 213 -10.80 -7.99 -0.99
#